data_AF-A0A1J5IGA7-F1
#
_entry.id   AF-A0A1J5IGA7-F1
#
_cell.length_a   1.000
_cell.length_b   1.000
_cell.length_c   1.000
_cell.angle_alpha   90.00
_cell.angle_beta   90.00
_cell.angle_gamma   90.00
#
_symmetry.space_group_name_H-M   'P 1'
#
loop_
_entity.id
_entity.type
_entity.pdbx_description
1 polymer ?
#
loop_
_entity_poly.entity_id
_entity_poly.type
_entity_poly.pdbx_seq_one_letter_code
_entity_poly.pdbx_strand_id
1 'polypeptide(L)'
;MTSKIKRFEMLVELAQNDLDKARENVLVLRQQVENHRMQLESLQAYQSGYLASVYCDKSVNTIQMLTTQAFMDKVNAAIEAQTEQVTQADEALVNAEAFWIEQKARHQAMTSLFKNLKRDQSIKLAKQEQKMLDELSSQKFYRDQKNINR
;
A
#
# COMPACT_ATOMS: atom_id res chain seq x y z
N MET A 1 -27.87 -14.89 6.51
CA MET A 1 -26.41 -15.06 6.68
C MET A 1 -26.09 -15.23 8.16
N THR A 2 -25.13 -16.09 8.52
CA THR A 2 -24.71 -16.24 9.92
C THR A 2 -23.92 -15.01 10.40
N SER A 3 -24.06 -14.63 11.67
CA SER A 3 -23.34 -13.50 12.29
C SER A 3 -21.81 -13.57 12.07
N LYS A 4 -21.24 -14.79 12.04
CA LYS A 4 -19.82 -15.02 11.78
C LYS A 4 -19.37 -14.58 10.38
N ILE A 5 -20.15 -14.85 9.34
CA ILE A 5 -19.77 -14.51 7.96
C ILE A 5 -19.84 -13.01 7.73
N LYS A 6 -20.86 -12.34 8.27
CA LYS A 6 -20.95 -10.88 8.24
C LYS A 6 -19.79 -10.20 8.97
N ARG A 7 -19.31 -10.76 10.09
CA ARG A 7 -18.11 -10.27 10.79
C ARG A 7 -16.85 -10.43 9.93
N PHE A 8 -16.68 -11.57 9.27
CA PHE A 8 -15.53 -11.78 8.38
C PHE A 8 -15.56 -10.87 7.15
N GLU A 9 -16.74 -10.60 6.60
CA GLU A 9 -16.92 -9.63 5.52
C GLU A 9 -16.44 -8.23 5.94
N MET A 10 -16.86 -7.75 7.11
CA MET A 10 -16.37 -6.47 7.65
C MET A 10 -14.85 -6.47 7.90
N LEU A 11 -14.28 -7.60 8.33
CA LEU A 11 -12.82 -7.70 8.52
C LEU A 11 -12.05 -7.64 7.20
N VAL A 12 -12.58 -8.24 6.13
CA VAL A 12 -12.00 -8.14 4.78
C VAL A 12 -12.07 -6.70 4.29
N GLU A 13 -13.21 -6.04 4.46
CA GLU A 13 -13.39 -4.63 4.10
C GLU A 13 -12.43 -3.71 4.87
N LEU A 14 -12.27 -3.92 6.17
CA LEU A 14 -11.29 -3.19 6.98
C LEU A 14 -9.86 -3.41 6.48
N ALA A 15 -9.48 -4.65 6.19
CA ALA A 15 -8.15 -4.96 5.66
C ALA A 15 -7.92 -4.35 4.27
N GLN A 16 -8.96 -4.25 3.43
CA GLN A 16 -8.89 -3.56 2.14
C GLN A 16 -8.69 -2.06 2.33
N ASN A 17 -9.43 -1.43 3.25
CA ASN A 17 -9.26 -0.01 3.58
C ASN A 17 -7.85 0.30 4.11
N ASP A 18 -7.31 -0.57 4.97
CA ASP A 18 -5.95 -0.38 5.47
C ASP A 18 -4.90 -0.56 4.36
N LEU A 19 -5.11 -1.50 3.43
CA LEU A 19 -4.26 -1.69 2.26
C LEU A 19 -4.26 -0.46 1.34
N ASP A 20 -5.42 0.14 1.11
CA ASP A 20 -5.55 1.32 0.25
C ASP A 20 -4.89 2.55 0.90
N LYS A 21 -5.05 2.74 2.22
CA LYS A 21 -4.31 3.77 2.98
C LYS A 21 -2.79 3.58 2.90
N ALA A 22 -2.32 2.34 3.06
CA ALA A 22 -0.90 2.03 2.95
C ALA A 22 -0.37 2.35 1.53
N ARG A 23 -1.17 2.05 0.50
CA ARG A 23 -0.83 2.39 -0.90
C ARG A 23 -0.75 3.90 -1.13
N GLU A 24 -1.72 4.65 -0.60
CA GLU A 24 -1.71 6.11 -0.69
C GLU A 24 -0.47 6.70 -0.02
N ASN A 25 -0.11 6.20 1.17
CA ASN A 25 1.10 6.62 1.86
C ASN A 25 2.38 6.36 1.04
N VAL A 26 2.49 5.18 0.42
CA VAL A 26 3.61 4.88 -0.49
C VAL A 26 3.66 5.87 -1.66
N LEU A 27 2.52 6.21 -2.26
CA LEU A 27 2.47 7.18 -3.36
C LEU A 27 2.99 8.56 -2.92
N VAL A 28 2.54 9.04 -1.76
CA VAL A 28 2.96 10.32 -1.19
C VAL A 28 4.47 10.32 -0.93
N LEU A 29 5.00 9.29 -0.29
CA LEU A 29 6.42 9.18 0.02
C LEU A 29 7.29 9.06 -1.23
N ARG A 30 6.84 8.32 -2.26
CA ARG A 30 7.53 8.28 -3.56
C ARG A 30 7.63 9.67 -4.19
N GLN A 31 6.55 10.44 -4.15
CA GLN A 31 6.58 11.81 -4.69
C GLN A 31 7.52 12.72 -3.87
N GLN A 32 7.57 12.54 -2.54
CA GLN A 32 8.49 13.29 -1.69
C GLN A 32 9.96 12.97 -2.02
N VAL A 33 10.31 11.68 -2.14
CA VAL A 33 11.66 11.25 -2.56
C VAL A 33 12.04 11.89 -3.90
N GLU A 34 11.15 11.85 -4.89
CA GLU A 34 11.40 12.44 -6.20
C GLU A 34 11.62 13.95 -6.11
N ASN A 35 10.80 14.66 -5.34
CA ASN A 35 10.96 16.09 -5.12
C ASN A 35 12.32 16.42 -4.47
N HIS A 36 12.73 15.64 -3.46
CA HIS A 36 14.01 15.85 -2.80
C HIS A 36 15.20 15.58 -3.73
N ARG A 37 15.09 14.55 -4.59
CA ARG A 37 16.10 14.23 -5.61
C ARG A 37 16.22 15.31 -6.68
N MET A 38 15.09 15.81 -7.19
CA MET A 38 15.09 16.94 -8.15
C MET A 38 15.74 18.19 -7.55
N GLN A 39 15.47 18.49 -6.28
CA GLN A 39 16.12 19.62 -5.59
C GLN A 39 17.63 19.41 -5.44
N LEU A 40 18.07 18.19 -5.08
CA LEU A 40 19.48 17.85 -4.98
C LEU A 40 20.19 17.99 -6.33
N GLU A 41 19.59 17.46 -7.39
CA GLU A 41 20.12 17.57 -8.75
C GLU A 41 20.24 19.04 -9.18
N SER A 42 19.23 19.87 -8.86
CA SER A 42 19.27 21.31 -9.13
C SER A 42 20.41 22.01 -8.41
N LEU A 43 20.67 21.68 -7.14
CA LEU A 43 21.78 22.25 -6.37
C LEU A 43 23.14 21.82 -6.93
N GLN A 44 23.29 20.55 -7.33
CA GLN A 44 24.52 20.04 -7.95
C GLN A 44 24.78 20.64 -9.34
N ALA A 45 23.72 20.81 -10.14
CA ALA A 45 23.79 21.48 -11.43
C ALA A 45 24.19 22.96 -11.26
N TYR A 46 23.63 23.64 -10.25
CA TYR A 46 23.99 25.01 -9.93
C TYR A 46 25.46 25.13 -9.50
N GLN A 47 25.92 24.26 -8.60
CA GLN A 47 27.31 24.22 -8.12
C GLN A 47 28.31 24.05 -9.28
N SER A 48 28.06 23.08 -10.16
CA SER A 48 28.92 22.80 -11.32
C SER A 48 28.94 23.94 -12.34
N GLY A 49 27.76 24.52 -12.64
CA GLY A 49 27.64 25.66 -13.56
C GLY A 49 28.33 26.92 -13.02
N TYR A 50 28.23 27.18 -11.71
CA TYR A 50 28.87 28.31 -11.07
C TYR A 50 30.39 28.17 -11.02
N LEU A 51 30.91 26.98 -10.72
CA LEU A 51 32.36 26.73 -10.81
C LEU A 51 32.89 26.98 -12.23
N ALA A 52 32.18 26.47 -13.25
CA ALA A 52 32.57 26.67 -14.65
C ALA A 52 32.62 28.15 -15.06
N SER A 53 31.68 28.98 -14.59
CA SER A 53 31.69 30.42 -14.89
C SER A 53 32.84 31.16 -14.20
N VAL A 54 33.12 30.83 -12.94
CA VAL A 54 34.21 31.43 -12.17
C VAL A 54 35.58 31.09 -12.78
N TYR A 55 35.80 29.86 -13.26
CA TYR A 55 37.05 29.48 -13.93
C TYR A 55 37.24 30.14 -15.31
N CYS A 56 36.17 30.60 -15.95
CA CYS A 56 36.23 31.23 -17.27
C CYS A 56 36.64 32.71 -17.19
N ASP A 57 36.26 33.41 -16.11
CA ASP A 57 36.63 34.81 -15.87
C ASP A 57 38.08 34.93 -15.38
N LYS A 58 38.98 35.40 -16.25
CA LYS A 58 40.42 35.54 -15.95
C LYS A 58 40.77 36.76 -15.08
N SER A 59 39.81 37.59 -14.67
CA SER A 59 40.03 38.86 -13.95
C SER A 59 39.40 38.89 -12.55
N VAL A 60 39.39 37.76 -11.83
CA VAL A 60 38.78 37.70 -10.50
C VAL A 60 39.62 38.49 -9.48
N ASN A 61 39.02 39.48 -8.84
CA ASN A 61 39.61 40.23 -7.72
C ASN A 61 39.61 39.36 -6.45
N THR A 62 40.62 39.49 -5.58
CA THR A 62 40.72 38.75 -4.30
C THR A 62 39.47 38.85 -3.42
N ILE A 63 38.77 40.00 -3.44
CA ILE A 63 37.50 40.18 -2.72
C ILE A 63 36.39 39.31 -3.34
N GLN A 64 36.33 39.22 -4.67
CA GLN A 64 35.38 38.37 -5.38
C GLN A 64 35.64 36.89 -5.09
N MET A 65 36.91 36.47 -5.04
CA MET A 65 37.28 35.09 -4.64
C MET A 65 36.78 34.74 -3.23
N LEU A 66 36.93 35.63 -2.25
CA LEU A 66 36.47 35.37 -0.89
C LEU A 66 34.95 35.24 -0.80
N THR A 67 34.21 36.09 -1.54
CA THR A 67 32.74 36.00 -1.62
C THR A 67 32.28 34.72 -2.33
N THR A 68 32.99 34.31 -3.38
CA THR A 68 32.74 33.06 -4.11
C THR A 68 32.93 31.86 -3.18
N GLN A 69 34.01 31.83 -2.40
CA GLN A 69 34.27 30.72 -1.47
C GLN A 69 33.18 30.59 -0.41
N ALA A 70 32.83 31.69 0.28
CA ALA A 70 31.82 31.66 1.33
C ALA A 70 30.42 31.26 0.80
N PHE A 71 30.12 31.60 -0.46
CA PHE A 71 28.89 31.18 -1.12
C PHE A 71 28.93 29.69 -1.50
N MET A 72 30.05 29.20 -2.03
CA MET A 72 30.23 27.78 -2.32
C MET A 72 30.12 26.91 -1.08
N ASP A 73 30.65 27.36 0.05
CA ASP A 73 30.52 26.64 1.32
C ASP A 73 29.04 26.49 1.74
N LYS A 74 28.21 27.52 1.50
CA LYS A 74 26.76 27.43 1.74
C LYS A 74 26.06 26.47 0.79
N VAL A 75 26.43 26.46 -0.49
CA VAL A 75 25.87 25.53 -1.48
C VAL A 75 26.24 24.09 -1.11
N ASN A 76 27.49 23.86 -0.71
CA ASN A 76 27.95 22.54 -0.25
C ASN A 76 27.17 22.07 0.98
N ALA A 77 27.02 22.93 1.99
CA ALA A 77 26.21 22.62 3.17
C ALA A 77 24.74 22.33 2.81
N ALA A 78 24.16 23.06 1.85
CA ALA A 78 22.81 22.80 1.37
C ALA A 78 22.70 21.46 0.62
N ILE A 79 23.70 21.10 -0.20
CA ILE A 79 23.77 19.80 -0.88
C ILE A 79 23.88 18.67 0.15
N GLU A 80 24.73 18.80 1.16
CA GLU A 80 24.87 17.83 2.24
C GLU A 80 23.54 17.63 2.98
N ALA A 81 22.91 18.73 3.41
CA ALA A 81 21.61 18.68 4.08
C ALA A 81 20.53 18.04 3.19
N GLN A 82 20.48 18.41 1.91
CA GLN A 82 19.51 17.84 0.97
C GLN A 82 19.77 16.36 0.69
N THR A 83 21.03 15.93 0.66
CA THR A 83 21.41 14.51 0.51
C THR A 83 20.92 13.70 1.71
N GLU A 84 21.04 14.25 2.92
CA GLU A 84 20.49 13.63 4.13
C GLU A 84 18.97 13.52 4.06
N GLN A 85 18.28 14.57 3.59
CA GLN A 85 16.82 14.55 3.39
C GLN A 85 16.38 13.48 2.37
N VAL A 86 17.09 13.34 1.25
CA VAL A 86 16.85 12.25 0.28
C VAL A 86 16.99 10.89 0.96
N THR A 87 18.06 10.71 1.73
CA THR A 87 18.32 9.44 2.44
C THR A 87 17.21 9.09 3.42
N GLN A 88 16.79 10.05 4.25
CA GLN A 88 15.69 9.86 5.20
C GLN A 88 14.36 9.57 4.50
N ALA A 89 14.07 10.27 3.40
CA ALA A 89 12.86 10.05 2.61
C ALA A 89 12.86 8.66 1.93
N ASP A 90 14.02 8.20 1.44
CA ASP A 90 14.20 6.87 0.87
C ASP A 90 13.97 5.77 1.93
N GLU A 91 14.54 5.93 3.13
CA GLU A 91 14.29 5.00 4.25
C GLU A 91 12.81 4.94 4.64
N ALA A 92 12.15 6.11 4.71
CA ALA A 92 10.71 6.18 4.98
C ALA A 92 9.89 5.47 3.90
N LEU A 93 10.27 5.63 2.63
CA LEU A 93 9.63 4.95 1.51
C LEU A 93 9.78 3.43 1.61
N VAL A 94 11.00 2.93 1.87
CA VAL A 94 11.25 1.49 2.04
C VAL A 94 10.39 0.90 3.16
N ASN A 95 10.30 1.60 4.30
CA ASN A 95 9.46 1.18 5.41
C ASN A 95 7.96 1.16 5.05
N ALA A 96 7.49 2.17 4.33
CA ALA A 96 6.09 2.23 3.87
C ALA A 96 5.76 1.13 2.85
N GLU A 97 6.69 0.80 1.96
CA GLU A 97 6.53 -0.30 1.01
C GLU A 97 6.48 -1.66 1.71
N ALA A 98 7.35 -1.88 2.70
CA ALA A 98 7.32 -3.09 3.53
C ALA A 98 5.96 -3.23 4.25
N PHE A 99 5.48 -2.14 4.86
CA PHE A 99 4.16 -2.12 5.51
C PHE A 99 3.03 -2.39 4.51
N TRP A 100 3.06 -1.79 3.32
CA TRP A 100 2.07 -2.05 2.27
C TRP A 100 2.04 -3.53 1.85
N ILE A 101 3.20 -4.17 1.73
CA ILE A 101 3.32 -5.60 1.43
C ILE A 101 2.67 -6.45 2.54
N GLU A 102 2.90 -6.12 3.81
CA GLU A 102 2.28 -6.80 4.95
C GLU A 102 0.74 -6.67 4.90
N GLN A 103 0.23 -5.46 4.68
CA GLN A 103 -1.21 -5.20 4.57
C GLN A 103 -1.82 -5.95 3.39
N LYS A 104 -1.10 -6.06 2.27
CA LYS A 104 -1.53 -6.82 1.10
C LYS A 104 -1.64 -8.31 1.41
N ALA A 105 -0.64 -8.88 2.07
CA ALA A 105 -0.64 -10.28 2.48
C ALA A 105 -1.80 -10.57 3.45
N ARG A 106 -2.03 -9.67 4.43
CA ARG A 106 -3.15 -9.76 5.37
C ARG A 106 -4.51 -9.73 4.67
N HIS A 107 -4.71 -8.79 3.75
CA HIS A 107 -5.96 -8.71 2.98
C HIS A 107 -6.21 -9.98 2.15
N GLN A 108 -5.16 -10.51 1.49
CA GLN A 108 -5.25 -11.76 0.73
C GLN A 108 -5.61 -12.97 1.60
N ALA A 109 -5.00 -13.08 2.78
CA ALA A 109 -5.29 -14.13 3.74
C ALA A 109 -6.75 -14.05 4.23
N MET A 110 -7.22 -12.87 4.63
CA MET A 110 -8.60 -12.66 5.08
C MET A 110 -9.61 -12.96 3.98
N THR A 111 -9.34 -12.51 2.76
CA THR A 111 -10.19 -12.79 1.59
C THR A 111 -10.32 -14.29 1.34
N SER A 112 -9.20 -15.03 1.44
CA SER A 112 -9.18 -16.48 1.25
C SER A 112 -9.98 -17.21 2.34
N LEU A 113 -9.82 -16.81 3.60
CA LEU A 113 -10.60 -17.34 4.72
C LEU A 113 -12.11 -17.07 4.54
N PHE A 114 -12.48 -15.86 4.12
CA PHE A 114 -13.87 -15.50 3.88
C PHE A 114 -14.51 -16.33 2.75
N LYS A 115 -13.79 -16.53 1.63
CA LYS A 115 -14.23 -17.40 0.53
C LYS A 115 -14.49 -18.82 1.01
N ASN A 116 -13.58 -19.38 1.81
CA ASN A 116 -13.74 -20.72 2.37
C ASN A 116 -14.96 -20.81 3.30
N LEU A 117 -15.16 -19.84 4.19
CA LEU A 117 -16.33 -19.79 5.07
C LEU A 117 -17.65 -19.72 4.28
N LYS A 118 -17.70 -18.91 3.22
CA LYS A 118 -18.88 -18.78 2.36
C LYS A 118 -19.18 -20.10 1.64
N ARG A 119 -18.16 -20.77 1.12
CA ARG A 119 -18.28 -22.10 0.49
C ARG A 119 -18.84 -23.13 1.47
N ASP A 120 -18.27 -23.22 2.67
CA ASP A 120 -18.71 -24.17 3.68
C ASP A 120 -20.14 -23.90 4.15
N GLN A 121 -20.54 -22.63 4.26
CA GLN A 121 -21.93 -22.28 4.57
C GLN A 121 -22.89 -22.71 3.45
N SER A 122 -22.52 -22.47 2.19
CA SER A 122 -23.33 -22.89 1.04
C SER A 122 -23.53 -24.40 1.00
N ILE A 123 -22.47 -25.17 1.26
CA ILE A 123 -22.55 -26.64 1.32
C ILE A 123 -23.46 -27.08 2.48
N LYS A 124 -23.37 -26.44 3.64
CA LYS A 124 -24.25 -26.74 4.78
C LYS A 124 -25.72 -26.48 4.47
N LEU A 125 -26.03 -25.35 3.82
CA LEU A 125 -27.39 -25.01 3.42
C LEU A 125 -27.93 -26.01 2.40
N ALA A 126 -27.16 -26.34 1.35
CA ALA A 126 -27.57 -27.32 0.35
C ALA A 126 -27.86 -28.70 0.96
N LYS A 127 -27.03 -29.15 1.92
CA LYS A 127 -27.27 -30.41 2.66
C LYS A 127 -28.54 -30.35 3.53
N GLN A 128 -28.83 -29.21 4.14
CA GLN A 128 -30.06 -29.01 4.94
C GLN A 128 -31.31 -29.01 4.05
N GLU A 129 -31.25 -28.33 2.91
CA GLU A 129 -32.34 -28.29 1.91
C GLU A 129 -32.63 -29.68 1.35
N GLN A 130 -31.59 -30.43 0.95
CA GLN A 130 -31.73 -31.80 0.47
C GLN A 130 -32.41 -32.69 1.52
N LYS A 131 -31.93 -32.65 2.77
CA LYS A 131 -32.54 -33.42 3.86
C LYS A 131 -34.02 -33.09 4.07
N MET A 132 -34.39 -31.80 4.00
CA MET A 132 -35.79 -31.37 4.15
C MET A 132 -36.66 -31.89 2.99
N LEU A 133 -36.16 -31.87 1.76
CA LEU A 133 -36.87 -32.40 0.59
C LEU A 133 -37.06 -33.91 0.68
N ASP A 134 -36.05 -34.63 1.14
CA ASP A 134 -36.12 -36.09 1.33
C ASP A 134 -37.15 -36.46 2.41
N GLU A 135 -37.21 -35.69 3.51
CA GLU A 135 -38.20 -35.88 4.58
C GLU A 135 -39.63 -35.62 4.08
N LEU A 136 -39.86 -34.53 3.33
CA LEU A 136 -41.17 -34.20 2.76
C LEU A 136 -41.62 -35.25 1.72
N SER A 137 -40.71 -35.70 0.87
CA SER A 137 -40.97 -36.74 -0.13
C SER A 137 -41.34 -38.07 0.54
N SER A 138 -40.60 -38.45 1.58
CA SER A 138 -40.89 -39.64 2.39
C SER A 138 -42.27 -39.56 3.04
N GLN A 139 -42.61 -38.44 3.68
CA GLN A 139 -43.93 -38.25 4.30
C GLN A 139 -45.08 -38.33 3.29
N LYS A 140 -44.91 -37.75 2.10
CA LYS A 140 -45.90 -37.83 1.02
C LYS A 140 -46.11 -39.28 0.59
N PHE A 141 -45.02 -40.02 0.35
CA PHE A 141 -45.07 -41.43 -0.01
C PHE A 141 -45.81 -42.27 1.05
N TYR A 142 -45.49 -42.09 2.33
CA TYR A 142 -46.20 -42.78 3.42
C TYR A 142 -47.70 -42.44 3.47
N ARG A 143 -48.09 -41.19 3.18
CA ARG A 143 -49.51 -40.79 3.10
C ARG A 143 -50.22 -41.45 1.92
N ASP A 144 -49.61 -41.45 0.75
CA ASP A 144 -50.19 -42.05 -0.45
C ASP A 144 -50.36 -43.57 -0.28
N GLN A 145 -49.36 -44.25 0.31
CA GLN A 145 -49.43 -45.69 0.60
C GLN A 145 -50.51 -46.05 1.63
N LYS A 146 -50.80 -45.16 2.58
CA LYS A 146 -51.88 -45.34 3.57
C LYS A 146 -53.28 -45.13 2.98
N ASN A 147 -53.40 -44.30 1.94
CA ASN A 147 -54.67 -44.08 1.24
C ASN A 147 -55.01 -45.18 0.24
N ILE A 148 -54.01 -45.90 -0.32
CA ILE A 148 -54.23 -47.04 -1.23
C ILE A 148 -54.65 -48.32 -0.47
N ASN A 149 -54.25 -48.44 0.81
CA ASN A 149 -54.56 -49.60 1.66
C ASN A 149 -55.84 -49.42 2.52
N ARG A 150 -56.72 -48.48 2.15
CA ARG A 150 -58.04 -48.25 2.76
C ARG A 150 -59.12 -48.46 1.72
#